data_AF-A0A954I334-F1
#
_entry.id   AF-A0A954I334-F1
#
_cell.length_a   1.000
_cell.length_b   1.000
_cell.length_c   1.000
_cell.angle_alpha   90.00
_cell.angle_beta   90.00
_cell.angle_gamma   90.00
#
_symmetry.space_group_name_H-M   'P 1'
#
loop_
_entity.id
_entity.type
_entity.pdbx_description
1 polymer ?
#
loop_
_entity_poly.entity_id
_entity_poly.type
_entity_poly.pdbx_seq_one_letter_code
_entity_poly.pdbx_strand_id
1 'polypeptide(L)' 'MSKLKRGFTLIELLVVIAIIAILVALLLPAVQQVREAARKSQCQDHLHNLAIALHDYEVTHKAFPASPMACPKYNSAGG' A
#
# COMPACT_ATOMS: atom_id res chain seq x y z
N MET A 1 10.58 10.73 -56.83
CA MET A 1 9.96 11.48 -55.71
C MET A 1 10.82 11.34 -54.46
N SER A 2 11.65 12.34 -54.20
CA SER A 2 12.52 12.43 -53.03
C SER A 2 11.68 12.61 -51.76
N LYS A 3 11.70 11.61 -50.88
CA LYS A 3 11.13 11.71 -49.54
C LYS A 3 11.86 12.83 -48.79
N LEU A 4 11.21 13.97 -48.57
CA LEU A 4 11.63 14.92 -47.54
C LEU A 4 11.53 14.20 -46.20
N LYS A 5 12.64 13.63 -45.72
CA LYS A 5 12.74 13.23 -44.32
C LYS A 5 12.69 14.51 -43.51
N ARG A 6 11.51 14.83 -42.98
CA ARG A 6 11.33 15.85 -41.95
C ARG A 6 12.01 15.30 -40.69
N GLY A 7 13.33 15.50 -40.62
CA GLY A 7 14.09 15.17 -39.44
C GLY A 7 13.50 15.97 -38.29
N PHE A 8 13.01 15.27 -37.28
CA PHE A 8 12.71 15.86 -35.99
C PHE A 8 13.96 16.68 -35.63
N THR A 9 13.81 18.00 -35.50
CA THR A 9 14.96 18.81 -35.11
C THR A 9 15.38 18.25 -33.75
N LEU A 10 16.66 17.89 -33.58
CA LEU A 10 17.14 17.23 -32.35
C LEU A 10 16.72 18.01 -31.09
N ILE A 11 16.52 19.32 -31.24
CA ILE A 11 16.00 20.24 -30.22
C ILE A 11 14.55 19.96 -29.80
N GLU A 12 13.69 19.53 -30.72
CA GLU A 12 12.28 19.23 -30.45
C GLU A 12 12.14 17.95 -29.62
N LEU A 13 13.06 16.98 -29.77
CA LEU A 13 13.14 15.81 -28.89
C LEU A 13 13.79 16.16 -27.54
N LEU A 14 14.81 17.01 -27.56
CA LEU A 14 15.54 17.45 -26.36
C LEU A 14 14.65 18.19 -25.38
N VAL A 15 13.79 19.09 -25.86
CA VAL A 15 12.89 19.87 -25.00
C VAL A 15 11.86 18.97 -24.30
N VAL A 16 11.37 17.93 -24.97
CA VAL A 16 10.41 16.99 -24.38
C VAL A 16 11.04 16.21 -23.24
N ILE A 17 12.25 15.70 -23.45
CA ILE A 17 12.99 14.97 -22.41
C ILE A 17 13.30 15.90 -21.22
N ALA A 18 13.66 17.16 -21.48
CA ALA A 18 13.89 18.16 -20.44
C ALA A 18 12.63 18.45 -19.60
N ILE A 19 11.47 18.60 -20.24
CA ILE A 19 10.20 18.82 -19.53
C ILE A 19 9.84 17.59 -18.67
N ILE A 20 9.95 16.38 -19.20
CA ILE A 20 9.67 15.14 -18.46
C ILE A 20 10.60 15.02 -17.24
N ALA A 21 11.89 15.32 -17.41
CA ALA A 21 12.87 15.25 -16.32
C ALA A 21 12.53 16.23 -15.18
N ILE A 22 12.11 17.46 -15.49
CA ILE A 22 11.67 18.45 -14.49
C ILE A 22 10.42 17.94 -13.75
N LEU A 23 9.44 17.42 -14.47
CA LEU A 23 8.22 16.88 -13.85
C LEU A 23 8.52 15.72 -12.90
N VAL A 24 9.38 14.77 -13.30
CA VAL A 24 9.77 13.63 -12.46
C VAL A 24 10.62 14.05 -11.27
N ALA A 25 11.52 15.02 -11.44
CA ALA A 25 12.36 15.55 -10.35
C ALA A 25 11.51 16.16 -9.21
N LEU A 26 10.39 16.80 -9.53
CA LEU A 26 9.44 17.31 -8.53
C LEU A 26 8.63 16.20 -7.87
N LEU A 27 8.39 15.08 -8.56
CA LEU A 27 7.62 13.94 -8.05
C LEU A 27 8.44 13.02 -7.13
N LEU A 28 9.73 12.81 -7.41
CA LEU A 28 10.63 11.93 -6.65
C LEU A 28 10.62 12.14 -5.11
N PRO A 29 10.75 13.37 -4.57
CA PRO A 29 10.69 13.59 -3.12
C PRO A 29 9.29 13.32 -2.55
N ALA A 30 8.24 13.55 -3.32
CA ALA A 30 6.85 13.31 -2.88
C ALA A 30 6.52 11.82 -2.78
N VAL A 31 7.12 10.96 -3.60
CA VAL A 31 6.84 9.49 -3.59
C VAL A 31 7.20 8.83 -2.26
N GLN A 32 8.22 9.32 -1.55
CA GLN A 32 8.64 8.73 -0.27
C GLN A 32 7.60 8.97 0.83
N GLN A 33 7.10 10.20 0.93
CA GLN A 33 6.02 10.54 1.87
C GLN A 33 4.76 9.73 1.59
N VAL A 34 4.42 9.54 0.30
CA VAL A 34 3.26 8.73 -0.10
C VAL A 34 3.44 7.26 0.25
N ARG A 35 4.63 6.67 0.09
CA ARG A 35 4.88 5.26 0.47
C ARG A 35 4.75 5.05 1.97
N GLU A 36 5.28 5.95 2.78
CA GLU A 36 5.17 5.89 4.23
C GLU A 36 3.74 6.11 4.71
N ALA A 37 3.03 7.08 4.13
CA ALA A 37 1.61 7.30 4.38
C ALA A 37 0.74 6.11 3.94
N ALA A 38 1.05 5.48 2.80
CA ALA A 38 0.33 4.31 2.30
C ALA A 38 0.51 3.09 3.21
N ARG A 39 1.73 2.85 3.75
CA ARG A 39 1.95 1.79 4.75
C ARG A 39 1.17 2.06 6.02
N LYS A 40 1.11 3.32 6.46
CA LYS A 40 0.31 3.72 7.63
C LYS A 40 -1.19 3.52 7.38
N SER A 41 -1.70 3.95 6.22
CA SER A 41 -3.11 3.76 5.83
C SER A 41 -3.47 2.28 5.80
N GLN A 42 -2.68 1.45 5.10
CA GLN A 42 -2.93 0.01 5.01
C GLN A 42 -2.99 -0.66 6.39
N CYS A 43 -2.10 -0.28 7.32
CA CYS A 43 -2.12 -0.79 8.68
C CYS A 43 -3.41 -0.37 9.43
N GLN A 44 -3.79 0.91 9.31
CA GLN A 44 -5.02 1.43 9.92
C GLN A 44 -6.27 0.74 9.36
N ASP A 45 -6.34 0.54 8.05
CA ASP A 45 -7.45 -0.14 7.38
C ASP A 45 -7.55 -1.60 7.85
N HIS A 46 -6.42 -2.29 8.02
CA HIS A 46 -6.40 -3.66 8.53
C HIS A 46 -6.92 -3.75 9.97
N LEU A 47 -6.48 -2.83 10.85
CA LEU A 47 -6.95 -2.77 12.23
C LEU A 47 -8.44 -2.41 12.30
N HIS A 48 -8.91 -1.54 11.43
CA HIS A 48 -10.32 -1.20 11.33
C HIS A 48 -11.17 -2.43 10.95
N ASN A 49 -10.73 -3.20 9.96
CA ASN A 49 -11.42 -4.44 9.57
C ASN A 49 -11.44 -5.49 10.70
N LEU A 50 -10.35 -5.60 11.47
CA LEU A 50 -10.32 -6.47 12.65
C LEU A 50 -11.29 -5.98 13.74
N ALA A 51 -11.34 -4.67 14.00
CA ALA A 51 -12.26 -4.09 14.97
C ALA A 51 -13.73 -4.34 14.61
N ILE A 52 -14.09 -4.20 13.34
CA ILE A 52 -15.44 -4.54 12.84
C ILE A 52 -15.73 -6.02 13.09
N ALA A 53 -14.80 -6.91 12.74
CA ALA A 53 -14.98 -8.35 12.94
C ALA A 53 -15.13 -8.72 14.43
N LEU A 54 -14.39 -8.06 15.32
CA LEU A 54 -14.51 -8.26 16.77
C LEU A 54 -15.87 -7.79 17.31
N HIS A 55 -16.38 -6.68 16.81
CA HIS A 55 -17.68 -6.15 17.21
C HIS A 55 -18.82 -7.05 16.70
N ASP A 56 -18.75 -7.54 15.47
CA ASP A 56 -19.71 -8.51 14.93
C ASP A 56 -19.71 -9.83 15.72
N TYR A 57 -18.52 -10.29 16.12
CA TYR A 57 -18.37 -11.45 16.98
C TYR A 57 -19.00 -11.23 18.36
N GLU A 58 -18.78 -10.08 18.98
CA GLU A 58 -19.34 -9.71 20.28
C GLU A 58 -20.87 -9.60 20.25
N VAL A 59 -21.45 -9.00 19.20
CA VAL A 59 -22.91 -8.95 19.01
C VAL A 59 -23.51 -10.36 18.97
N THR A 60 -22.84 -11.31 18.31
CA THR A 60 -23.36 -12.67 18.09
C THR A 60 -23.10 -13.61 19.29
N HIS A 61 -21.92 -13.53 19.91
CA HIS A 61 -21.46 -14.46 20.94
C HIS A 61 -21.44 -13.86 22.35
N LYS A 62 -21.76 -12.57 22.51
CA LYS A 62 -21.75 -11.80 23.77
C LYS A 62 -20.43 -11.86 24.54
N ALA A 63 -19.34 -12.18 23.84
CA ALA A 63 -18.00 -12.30 24.37
C ALA A 63 -17.00 -11.94 23.27
N PHE A 64 -15.85 -11.39 23.64
CA PHE A 64 -14.73 -11.22 22.71
C PHE A 64 -14.01 -12.56 22.48
N PRO A 65 -13.36 -12.77 21.31
CA PRO A 65 -12.67 -14.02 21.05
C PRO A 65 -11.55 -14.24 22.06
N ALA A 66 -11.46 -15.47 22.57
CA ALA A 66 -10.40 -15.86 23.49
C ALA A 66 -9.03 -15.81 22.77
N SER A 67 -8.04 -15.20 23.41
CA SER A 67 -6.65 -15.32 22.97
C SER A 67 -6.29 -16.81 22.91
N PRO A 68 -5.57 -17.29 21.87
CA PRO A 68 -5.11 -18.68 21.79
C PRO A 68 -4.31 -19.12 23.03
N MET A 69 -3.76 -18.17 23.80
CA MET A 69 -3.02 -18.41 25.05
C MET A 69 -3.92 -18.56 26.30
N ALA A 70 -5.24 -18.38 26.20
CA ALA A 70 -6.16 -18.50 27.34
C ALA A 70 -6.64 -19.95 27.60
N CYS A 71 -6.23 -20.91 26.77
CA CYS A 71 -6.32 -22.32 27.15
C CYS A 71 -4.95 -22.76 27.68
N PRO A 72 -4.76 -22.98 29.00
CA PRO A 72 -3.69 -23.85 29.43
C PRO A 72 -3.99 -25.21 28.78
N LYS A 73 -3.14 -25.62 27.85
CA LYS A 73 -3.20 -26.97 27.28
C LYS A 73 -3.21 -27.92 28.46
N TYR A 74 -4.33 -28.63 28.61
CA TYR A 74 -4.50 -29.74 29.53
C TYR A 74 -3.27 -30.66 29.46
N ASN A 75 -2.45 -30.62 30.51
CA ASN A 75 -1.45 -31.65 30.78
C ASN A 75 -2.10 -32.65 31.74
N SER A 76 -2.90 -33.64 31.27
CA SER A 76 -3.42 -34.76 32.09
C SER A 76 -4.19 -35.88 31.34
N ALA A 77 -3.63 -36.55 30.34
CA ALA A 77 -3.89 -37.99 30.14
C ALA A 77 -2.53 -38.62 29.79
N GLY A 78 -1.90 -39.40 30.66
CA GLY A 78 -2.51 -40.56 31.30
C GLY A 78 -2.35 -41.73 30.33
N GLY A 79 -1.16 -42.31 30.34
CA GLY A 79 -0.87 -43.64 29.81
C GLY A 79 -0.56 -44.55 30.98
#